data_AF-A0A6F9MUU6-F1
#
_entry.id   AF-A0A6F9MUU6-F1
#
_cell.length_a   1.000
_cell.length_b   1.000
_cell.length_c   1.000
_cell.angle_alpha   90.00
_cell.angle_beta   90.00
_cell.angle_gamma   90.00
#
_symmetry.space_group_name_H-M   'P 1'
#
loop_
_entity.id
_entity.type
_entity.pdbx_description
1 polymer ?
#
loop_
_entity_poly.entity_id
_entity_poly.type
_entity_poly.pdbx_seq_one_letter_code
_entity_poly.pdbx_strand_id
1 'polypeptide(L)' 'MLFDIYKNKKVFITGHSGFKGSWLSLWLHRIGAKIYGYSLQPNTIPNHF' A
#
# COMPACT_ATOMS: atom_id res chain seq x y z
N MET A 1 19.53 -5.65 -3.76
CA MET A 1 18.44 -6.55 -4.19
C MET A 1 17.44 -5.79 -5.05
N LEU A 2 16.70 -6.50 -5.92
CA LEU A 2 15.88 -5.95 -7.01
C LEU A 2 14.89 -4.83 -6.60
N PHE A 3 14.46 -4.79 -5.33
CA PHE A 3 13.44 -3.87 -4.84
C PHE A 3 13.96 -2.75 -3.91
N ASP A 4 15.28 -2.65 -3.73
CA ASP A 4 15.89 -1.61 -2.88
C ASP A 4 15.58 -0.18 -3.35
N ILE A 5 15.13 0.00 -4.60
CA ILE A 5 14.73 1.29 -5.15
C ILE A 5 13.61 1.96 -4.34
N TYR A 6 12.78 1.18 -3.64
CA TYR A 6 11.67 1.67 -2.82
C TYR A 6 12.04 1.85 -1.35
N LYS A 7 13.21 1.36 -0.92
CA LYS A 7 13.65 1.48 0.47
C LYS A 7 13.76 2.94 0.89
N ASN A 8 13.15 3.29 2.01
CA ASN A 8 13.03 4.64 2.57
C ASN A 8 12.34 5.68 1.67
N LYS A 9 11.78 5.28 0.52
CA LYS A 9 11.02 6.19 -0.34
C LYS A 9 9.67 6.49 0.27
N LYS A 10 9.24 7.75 0.15
CA LYS A 10 7.87 8.15 0.44
C LYS A 10 7.02 7.78 -0.78
N VAL A 11 6.03 6.92 -0.60
CA VAL A 11 5.14 6.47 -1.67
C VAL A 11 3.72 6.84 -1.29
N PHE A 12 3.06 7.60 -2.16
CA PHE A 12 1.65 7.96 -2.00
C PHE A 12 0.78 7.07 -2.88
N ILE A 13 -0.22 6.42 -2.28
CA ILE A 13 -1.10 5.46 -2.96
C ILE A 13 -2.55 5.94 -2.84
N THR A 14 -3.18 6.24 -3.98
CA THR A 14 -4.62 6.45 -4.06
C THR A 14 -5.34 5.11 -4.23
N GLY A 15 -6.49 4.94 -3.57
CA GLY A 15 -7.23 3.66 -3.59
C GLY A 15 -6.60 2.56 -2.73
N HIS A 16 -5.82 2.93 -1.71
CA HIS A 16 -5.11 1.97 -0.87
C HIS A 16 -6.03 0.97 -0.13
N SER A 17 -7.30 1.33 0.16
CA SER A 17 -8.28 0.48 0.84
C SER A 17 -8.88 -0.68 0.01
N GLY A 18 -8.70 -0.68 -1.31
CA GLY A 18 -9.21 -1.75 -2.18
C GLY A 18 -8.31 -2.99 -2.18
N PHE A 19 -8.78 -4.13 -2.72
CA PHE A 19 -8.02 -5.39 -2.74
C PHE A 19 -6.59 -5.24 -3.30
N LYS A 20 -6.43 -4.61 -4.47
CA LYS A 20 -5.10 -4.41 -5.08
C LYS A 20 -4.28 -3.39 -4.30
N GLY A 21 -4.92 -2.31 -3.84
CA GLY A 21 -4.27 -1.23 -3.08
C GLY A 21 -3.71 -1.74 -1.76
N SER A 22 -4.44 -2.61 -1.06
CA SER A 22 -4.04 -3.18 0.22
C SER A 22 -2.83 -4.08 0.05
N TRP A 23 -2.83 -4.95 -0.97
CA TRP A 23 -1.71 -5.85 -1.28
C TRP A 23 -0.46 -5.09 -1.73
N LEU A 24 -0.62 -4.09 -2.59
CA LEU A 24 0.48 -3.23 -3.01
C LEU A 24 1.08 -2.48 -1.82
N SER A 25 0.23 -1.94 -0.94
CA SER A 25 0.66 -1.25 0.27
C SER A 25 1.43 -2.18 1.20
N LEU A 26 0.92 -3.39 1.44
CA LEU A 26 1.62 -4.40 2.24
C LEU A 26 2.99 -4.75 1.65
N TRP A 27 3.05 -5.00 0.34
CA TRP A 27 4.28 -5.39 -0.35
C TRP A 27 5.35 -4.30 -0.28
N LEU A 28 4.98 -3.05 -0.63
CA LEU A 28 5.87 -1.89 -0.56
C LEU A 28 6.36 -1.61 0.87
N HIS A 29 5.49 -1.79 1.87
CA HIS A 29 5.86 -1.64 3.27
C HIS A 29 6.91 -2.67 3.68
N ARG A 30 6.73 -3.94 3.29
CA ARG A 30 7.67 -5.04 3.59
C ARG A 30 9.06 -4.85 2.97
N ILE A 31 9.17 -4.13 1.86
CA ILE A 31 10.46 -3.79 1.23
C ILE A 31 11.03 -2.44 1.71
N GLY A 32 10.43 -1.82 2.73
CA GLY A 32 10.98 -0.65 3.42
C GLY A 32 10.54 0.71 2.89
N ALA A 33 9.47 0.77 2.08
CA ALA A 33 8.87 2.05 1.69
C ALA A 33 8.07 2.67 2.86
N LYS A 34 7.98 4.01 2.87
CA LYS A 34 7.13 4.80 3.77
C LYS A 34 5.84 5.17 3.03
N ILE A 35 4.75 4.50 3.35
CA ILE A 35 3.50 4.61 2.60
C ILE A 35 2.56 5.63 3.23
N TYR A 36 1.94 6.42 2.37
CA TYR A 36 0.86 7.35 2.69
C TYR A 36 -0.32 7.03 1.78
N GLY A 37 -1.50 6.79 2.35
CA GLY A 37 -2.68 6.34 1.62
C GLY A 37 -3.79 7.37 1.59
N TYR A 38 -4.53 7.44 0.48
CA TYR A 38 -5.80 8.15 0.39
C TYR A 38 -6.82 7.32 -0.38
N SER A 39 -7.99 7.08 0.19
CA SER A 39 -9.06 6.33 -0.47
C SER A 39 -10.41 6.61 0.17
N LEU A 40 -11.47 6.24 -0.56
CA LEU A 40 -12.77 6.01 0.05
C LEU A 40 -12.70 4.85 1.05
N GLN A 41 -13.77 4.70 1.85
CA GLN A 41 -13.91 3.54 2.73
C GLN A 41 -13.91 2.23 1.92
N PRO A 42 -13.43 1.11 2.51
CA PRO A 42 -13.55 -0.20 1.89
C PRO A 42 -15.01 -0.51 1.50
N ASN A 43 -15.22 -1.12 0.34
CA ASN A 43 -16.56 -1.37 -0.21
C ASN A 43 -17.08 -2.81 0.05
N THR A 44 -16.39 -3.62 0.86
CA THR A 44 -16.76 -5.01 1.16
C THR A 44 -16.63 -5.34 2.66
N ILE A 45 -17.36 -6.36 3.12
CA ILE A 45 -17.26 -6.94 4.46
C ILE A 45 -17.21 -8.48 4.32
N PRO A 46 -16.14 -9.17 4.78
CA PRO A 46 -14.92 -8.60 5.35
C PRO A 46 -14.09 -7.85 4.29
N ASN A 47 -13.11 -7.07 4.74
CA ASN A 47 -12.09 -6.48 3.89
C ASN A 47 -10.71 -6.60 4.57
N HIS A 48 -9.65 -6.27 3.83
CA HIS A 48 -8.25 -6.37 4.29
C HIS A 48 -7.78 -5.19 5.16
N PHE A 49 -8.63 -4.17 5.36
CA PHE A 49 -8.36 -2.99 6.18
C PHE A 49 -9.09 -3.05 7.52
#